data_AF-A0ABD1SQI2-F1
#
_entry.id   AF-A0ABD1SQI2-F1
#
_cell.length_a   1.000
_cell.length_b   1.000
_cell.length_c   1.000
_cell.angle_alpha   90.00
_cell.angle_beta   90.00
_cell.angle_gamma   90.00
#
_symmetry.space_group_name_H-M   'P 1'
#
loop_
_entity.id
_entity.type
_entity.pdbx_description
1 polymer ?
#
loop_
_entity_poly.entity_id
_entity_poly.type
_entity_poly.pdbx_seq_one_letter_code
_entity_poly.pdbx_strand_id
1 'polypeptide(L)'
;MRLRIVGAKTWQKRNSTGGTPNTSRRPRGRPPGSKNKSKPPIIVTRDSPNALRAHVLEVSPGNDIVDNLAVYARRRGRGVCVLSGTGTVENVTLRQPAAAPCGSVVTLHGRFKILFLSGTVLPPPARRHVATLEK
;
A
#
# COMPACT_ATOMS: atom_id res chain seq x y z
N MET A 1 -11.65 3.70 -17.47
CA MET A 1 -10.56 2.70 -17.37
C MET A 1 -10.79 1.78 -16.17
N ARG A 2 -10.14 0.60 -16.13
CA ARG A 2 -10.33 -0.38 -15.04
C ARG A 2 -9.03 -0.66 -14.31
N LEU A 3 -9.07 -0.61 -12.99
CA LEU A 3 -7.94 -0.91 -12.10
C LEU A 3 -8.27 -2.11 -11.24
N ARG A 4 -7.42 -3.14 -11.25
CA ARG A 4 -7.45 -4.21 -10.24
C ARG A 4 -6.65 -3.76 -9.03
N ILE A 5 -7.31 -3.68 -7.88
CA ILE A 5 -6.75 -3.17 -6.64
C ILE A 5 -6.93 -4.16 -5.48
N VAL A 6 -6.05 -4.10 -4.49
CA VAL A 6 -6.16 -4.85 -3.22
C VAL A 6 -6.04 -3.87 -2.06
N GLY A 7 -6.86 -4.05 -1.02
CA GLY A 7 -6.72 -3.30 0.22
C GLY A 7 -5.47 -3.74 0.98
N ALA A 8 -4.47 -2.88 1.07
CA ALA A 8 -3.29 -3.11 1.90
C ALA A 8 -3.64 -2.87 3.37
N LYS A 9 -3.38 -3.86 4.23
CA LYS A 9 -3.38 -3.68 5.68
C LYS A 9 -2.27 -2.68 5.99
N THR A 10 -2.66 -1.52 6.50
CA THR A 10 -1.84 -0.33 6.76
C THR A 10 -0.38 -0.69 7.08
N TRP A 11 0.53 -0.42 6.15
CA TRP A 11 1.94 -0.27 6.49
C TRP A 11 2.08 1.06 7.22
N GLN A 12 1.74 1.07 8.50
CA GLN A 12 2.27 2.08 9.38
C GLN A 12 3.78 1.83 9.42
N LYS A 13 4.56 2.84 9.01
CA LYS A 13 6.02 2.84 9.10
C LYS A 13 6.39 2.36 10.50
N ARG A 14 6.81 1.10 10.64
CA ARG A 14 7.55 0.68 11.82
C ARG A 14 8.82 1.51 11.77
N ASN A 15 8.94 2.45 12.69
CA ASN A 15 10.14 3.26 12.81
C ASN A 15 11.26 2.31 13.22
N SER A 16 12.06 1.85 12.27
CA SER A 16 13.29 1.14 12.56
C SER A 16 14.31 2.16 13.05
N THR A 17 14.26 2.48 14.34
CA THR A 17 15.39 3.12 15.02
C THR A 17 16.53 2.11 15.01
N GLY A 18 17.54 2.38 14.18
CA GLY A 18 18.80 1.65 14.20
C GLY A 18 19.43 1.72 15.59
N GLY A 19 19.46 0.59 16.28
CA GLY A 19 20.25 0.35 17.47
C GLY A 19 21.36 -0.64 17.09
N THR A 20 22.59 -0.23 17.37
CA THR A 20 23.85 -0.97 17.20
C THR A 20 23.79 -2.42 17.72
N PRO A 21 24.53 -3.38 17.13
CA PRO A 21 24.44 -4.78 17.51
C PRO A 21 25.28 -5.04 18.76
N ASN A 22 24.64 -5.31 19.90
CA ASN A 22 25.32 -5.95 21.03
C ASN A 22 25.20 -7.47 20.90
N THR A 23 26.34 -8.14 20.91
CA THR A 23 26.49 -9.59 20.78
C THR A 23 25.96 -10.30 22.04
N SER A 24 24.88 -11.05 21.89
CA SER A 24 24.57 -12.17 22.80
C SER A 24 23.80 -13.24 22.02
N ARG A 25 24.43 -14.40 21.86
CA ARG A 25 23.89 -15.55 21.13
C ARG A 25 22.68 -16.12 21.89
N ARG A 26 21.47 -15.89 21.37
CA ARG A 26 20.26 -16.60 21.81
C ARG A 26 20.40 -18.10 21.45
N PRO A 27 20.16 -19.04 22.38
CA PRO A 27 20.20 -20.46 22.08
C PRO A 27 19.10 -20.79 21.06
N ARG A 28 19.50 -21.26 19.88
CA ARG A 28 18.55 -21.79 18.88
C ARG A 28 18.14 -23.18 19.31
N GLY A 29 16.90 -23.34 19.72
CA GLY A 29 16.31 -24.65 19.99
C GLY A 29 14.87 -24.56 20.44
N ARG A 30 14.03 -25.46 19.91
CA ARG A 30 12.69 -25.77 20.41
C ARG A 30 12.87 -26.41 21.80
N PRO A 31 12.06 -26.08 22.82
CA PRO A 31 12.15 -26.70 24.13
C PRO A 31 12.20 -28.24 24.00
N PRO A 32 13.10 -28.94 24.72
CA PRO A 32 13.12 -30.39 24.73
C PRO A 32 11.74 -30.88 25.17
N GLY A 33 11.03 -31.60 24.29
CA GLY A 33 9.74 -32.21 24.62
C GLY A 33 8.51 -31.75 23.83
N SER A 34 8.63 -30.84 22.86
CA SER A 34 7.47 -30.50 22.01
C SER A 34 7.20 -31.62 20.99
N LYS A 35 6.44 -32.65 21.40
CA LYS A 35 5.86 -33.64 20.47
C LYS A 35 4.91 -32.90 19.52
N ASN A 36 5.18 -32.99 18.22
CA ASN A 36 4.41 -32.38 17.17
C ASN A 36 3.05 -33.10 17.07
N LYS A 37 2.04 -32.62 17.81
CA LYS A 37 0.65 -32.92 17.44
C LYS A 37 0.47 -32.29 16.05
N SER A 38 0.20 -33.11 15.04
CA SER A 38 -0.11 -32.63 13.69
C SER A 38 -1.17 -31.54 13.84
N LYS A 39 -0.84 -30.32 13.42
CA LYS A 39 -1.79 -29.21 13.44
C LYS A 39 -3.01 -29.71 12.64
N PRO A 40 -4.24 -29.68 13.21
CA PRO A 40 -5.41 -30.01 12.43
C PRO A 40 -5.42 -29.10 11.21
N PRO A 41 -5.77 -29.61 10.01
CA PRO A 41 -5.81 -28.80 8.81
C PRO A 41 -6.71 -27.59 9.10
N ILE A 42 -6.17 -26.39 8.93
CA ILE A 42 -6.98 -25.18 9.02
C ILE A 42 -7.84 -25.20 7.76
N ILE A 43 -9.02 -25.81 7.87
CA ILE A 43 -10.08 -25.66 6.88
C ILE A 43 -10.46 -24.18 6.95
N VAL A 44 -9.97 -23.36 6.02
CA VAL A 44 -10.36 -21.96 5.88
C VAL A 44 -11.75 -21.92 5.24
N THR A 45 -12.79 -22.37 5.96
CA THR A 45 -14.20 -22.23 5.58
C THR A 45 -14.80 -20.90 6.04
N ARG A 46 -13.97 -19.92 6.41
CA ARG A 46 -14.43 -18.58 6.77
C ARG A 46 -13.54 -17.53 6.13
N ASP A 47 -14.17 -16.66 5.34
CA ASP A 47 -13.63 -15.42 4.80
C ASP A 47 -12.93 -14.67 5.95
N SER A 48 -11.60 -14.74 6.03
CA SER A 48 -10.88 -14.15 7.16
C SER A 48 -10.93 -12.63 7.00
N PRO A 49 -11.17 -11.82 8.06
CA PRO A 49 -11.20 -10.36 7.95
C PRO A 49 -9.85 -9.75 7.52
N ASN A 50 -8.79 -10.57 7.45
CA ASN A 50 -7.47 -10.24 6.95
C ASN A 50 -7.21 -10.75 5.52
N ALA A 51 -8.17 -11.39 4.87
CA ALA A 51 -8.03 -11.85 3.49
C ALA A 51 -7.88 -10.65 2.55
N LEU A 52 -6.83 -10.65 1.74
CA LEU A 52 -6.60 -9.65 0.71
C LEU A 52 -7.54 -9.93 -0.47
N ARG A 53 -8.66 -9.21 -0.54
CA ARG A 53 -9.60 -9.32 -1.66
C ARG A 53 -9.23 -8.33 -2.76
N ALA A 54 -9.10 -8.85 -3.98
CA ALA A 54 -8.95 -8.01 -5.16
C ALA A 54 -10.30 -7.45 -5.57
N HIS A 55 -10.32 -6.16 -5.90
CA HIS A 55 -11.49 -5.42 -6.37
C HIS A 55 -11.15 -4.74 -7.70
N VAL A 56 -12.16 -4.58 -8.56
CA VAL A 56 -12.03 -3.76 -9.76
C VAL A 56 -12.60 -2.38 -9.44
N LEU A 57 -11.78 -1.34 -9.61
CA LEU A 57 -12.18 0.06 -9.54
C LEU A 57 -12.30 0.59 -10.97
N GLU A 58 -13.48 1.06 -11.33
CA GLU A 58 -13.72 1.74 -12.60
C GLU A 58 -13.54 3.26 -12.41
N VAL A 59 -12.78 3.88 -13.31
CA VAL A 59 -12.56 5.33 -13.33
C VAL A 59 -13.15 5.89 -14.63
N SER A 60 -14.08 6.83 -14.51
CA SER A 60 -14.72 7.48 -15.65
C SER A 60 -13.73 8.33 -16.46
N PRO A 61 -13.98 8.55 -17.78
CA PRO A 61 -13.22 9.51 -18.57
C PRO A 61 -13.23 10.91 -17.92
N GLY A 62 -12.12 11.66 -18.06
CA GLY A 62 -11.97 13.00 -17.49
C GLY A 62 -11.64 13.06 -15.99
N ASN A 63 -11.66 11.92 -15.29
CA ASN A 63 -11.35 11.88 -13.86
C ASN A 63 -9.87 11.51 -13.60
N ASP A 64 -9.27 12.17 -12.60
CA ASP A 64 -7.92 11.87 -12.15
C ASP A 64 -7.85 10.50 -11.43
N ILE A 65 -6.87 9.70 -11.82
CA ILE A 65 -6.68 8.33 -11.32
C ILE A 65 -6.29 8.32 -9.84
N VAL A 66 -5.34 9.18 -9.47
CA VAL A 66 -4.75 9.25 -8.14
C VAL A 66 -5.81 9.73 -7.16
N ASP A 67 -6.61 10.72 -7.54
CA ASP A 67 -7.71 11.22 -6.70
C ASP A 67 -8.78 10.16 -6.46
N ASN A 68 -9.17 9.40 -7.49
CA ASN A 68 -10.14 8.30 -7.34
C ASN A 68 -9.61 7.21 -6.41
N LEU A 69 -8.33 6.85 -6.52
CA LEU A 69 -7.68 5.90 -5.62
C LEU A 69 -7.60 6.45 -4.19
N ALA A 70 -7.29 7.73 -4.01
CA ALA A 70 -7.22 8.38 -2.69
C ALA A 70 -8.61 8.47 -2.03
N VAL A 71 -9.66 8.78 -2.79
CA VAL A 71 -11.05 8.73 -2.30
C VAL A 71 -11.43 7.30 -1.91
N TYR A 72 -11.08 6.30 -2.71
CA TYR A 72 -11.34 4.89 -2.38
C TYR A 72 -10.61 4.47 -1.10
N ALA A 73 -9.32 4.80 -0.97
CA ALA A 73 -8.51 4.50 0.22
C ALA A 73 -9.09 5.13 1.50
N ARG A 74 -9.51 6.40 1.42
CA ARG A 74 -10.16 7.12 2.54
C ARG A 74 -11.50 6.49 2.91
N ARG A 75 -12.37 6.21 1.93
CA ARG A 75 -13.69 5.59 2.18
C ARG A 75 -13.59 4.22 2.84
N ARG A 76 -12.53 3.45 2.57
CA ARG A 76 -12.29 2.12 3.16
C ARG A 76 -11.42 2.16 4.42
N GLY A 77 -10.85 3.30 4.79
CA GLY A 77 -9.92 3.43 5.92
C GLY A 77 -8.68 2.54 5.80
N ARG A 78 -8.24 2.23 4.58
CA ARG A 78 -7.15 1.27 4.30
C ARG A 78 -6.29 1.77 3.14
N GLY A 79 -5.02 1.35 3.13
CA GLY A 79 -4.15 1.55 1.97
C GLY A 79 -4.65 0.74 0.78
N VAL A 80 -4.31 1.15 -0.43
CA VAL A 80 -4.69 0.50 -1.68
C VAL A 80 -3.43 0.20 -2.48
N CYS A 81 -3.33 -1.02 -3.00
CA CYS A 81 -2.32 -1.42 -3.97
C CYS A 81 -2.98 -1.70 -5.32
N VAL A 82 -2.53 -1.04 -6.38
CA VAL A 82 -2.93 -1.32 -7.76
C VAL A 82 -2.07 -2.46 -8.27
N LEU A 83 -2.70 -3.61 -8.56
CA LEU A 83 -2.05 -4.79 -9.12
C LEU A 83 -1.84 -4.63 -10.64
N SER A 84 -2.86 -4.12 -11.31
CA SER A 84 -2.81 -3.79 -12.73
C SER A 84 -3.89 -2.77 -13.08
N GLY A 85 -3.63 -1.97 -14.10
CA GLY A 85 -4.60 -1.03 -14.65
C GLY A 85 -4.49 -0.99 -16.16
N THR A 86 -5.63 -1.05 -16.85
CA THR A 86 -5.70 -0.94 -18.31
C THR A 86 -6.79 0.04 -18.73
N GLY A 87 -6.52 0.77 -19.81
CA GLY A 87 -7.46 1.73 -20.39
C GLY A 87 -6.76 2.89 -21.07
N THR A 88 -7.55 3.83 -21.56
CA THR A 88 -7.06 5.09 -22.13
C THR A 88 -7.20 6.23 -21.14
N VAL A 89 -6.22 7.12 -21.14
CA VAL A 89 -6.17 8.36 -20.35
C VAL A 89 -5.88 9.54 -21.26
N GLU A 90 -6.21 10.74 -20.80
CA GLU A 90 -5.98 11.99 -21.51
C GLU A 90 -5.22 12.95 -20.59
N ASN A 91 -4.37 13.82 -21.16
CA ASN A 91 -3.64 14.86 -20.44
C ASN A 91 -2.84 14.33 -19.23
N VAL A 92 -1.85 13.50 -19.50
CA VAL A 92 -1.11 12.77 -18.45
C VAL A 92 -0.06 13.67 -17.81
N THR A 93 -0.10 13.80 -16.48
CA THR A 93 0.94 14.47 -15.70
C THR A 93 1.86 13.43 -15.06
N LEU A 94 3.13 13.46 -15.42
CA LEU A 94 4.16 12.56 -14.91
C LEU A 94 5.11 13.34 -14.01
N ARG A 95 5.27 12.87 -12.78
CA ARG A 95 6.32 13.38 -11.88
C ARG A 95 7.55 12.51 -12.07
N GLN A 96 8.57 13.04 -12.74
CA GLN A 96 9.82 12.31 -12.94
C GLN A 96 10.65 12.36 -11.66
N PRO A 97 11.13 11.21 -11.16
CA PRO A 97 12.12 11.18 -10.10
C PRO A 97 13.47 11.60 -10.70
N ALA A 98 13.71 12.90 -10.81
CA ALA A 98 15.04 13.43 -11.09
C ALA A 98 15.89 13.36 -9.80
N ALA A 99 17.17 13.04 -9.94
CA ALA A 99 18.12 12.89 -8.84
C ALA A 99 18.38 14.24 -8.14
N ALA A 100 17.51 14.63 -7.20
CA ALA A 100 17.59 15.75 -6.25
C ALA A 100 17.77 17.19 -6.84
N PRO A 101 17.34 18.26 -6.14
CA PRO A 101 16.21 18.38 -5.22
C PRO A 101 14.89 18.72 -5.96
N CYS A 102 14.93 18.85 -7.29
CA CYS A 102 13.81 19.33 -8.09
C CYS A 102 13.22 18.18 -8.92
N GLY A 103 12.20 17.50 -8.40
CA GLY A 103 11.43 16.58 -9.24
C GLY A 103 10.73 17.35 -10.36
N SER A 104 11.03 17.04 -11.62
CA SER A 104 10.37 17.66 -12.76
C SER A 104 8.96 17.08 -12.94
N VAL A 105 8.00 17.95 -13.25
CA VAL A 105 6.65 17.55 -13.64
C VAL A 105 6.54 17.76 -15.15
N VAL A 106 6.21 16.69 -15.88
CA VAL A 106 6.03 16.72 -17.33
C VAL A 106 4.56 16.45 -17.63
N THR A 107 3.93 17.36 -18.36
CA THR A 107 2.55 17.19 -18.85
C THR A 107 2.57 16.77 -20.30
N LEU A 108 1.95 15.64 -20.59
CA LEU A 108 1.79 15.10 -21.94
C LEU A 108 0.33 15.28 -22.36
N HIS A 109 0.11 16.17 -23.32
CA HIS A 109 -1.21 16.41 -23.90
C HIS A 109 -1.54 15.38 -24.97
N GLY A 110 -2.81 15.00 -25.05
CA GLY A 110 -3.31 13.96 -25.95
C GLY A 110 -3.83 12.74 -25.22
N ARG A 111 -4.15 11.69 -25.98
CA ARG A 111 -4.75 10.45 -25.49
C ARG A 111 -3.73 9.32 -25.53
N PHE A 112 -3.54 8.67 -24.39
CA PHE A 112 -2.53 7.63 -24.21
C PHE A 112 -3.19 6.33 -23.76
N LYS A 113 -2.67 5.21 -24.23
CA LYS A 113 -3.06 3.88 -23.77
C LYS A 113 -2.13 3.47 -22.62
N ILE A 114 -2.71 3.18 -21.47
CA ILE A 114 -1.97 2.55 -20.37
C ILE A 114 -1.71 1.10 -20.77
N LEU A 115 -0.42 0.75 -20.92
CA LEU A 115 0.02 -0.63 -21.12
C LEU A 115 0.05 -1.37 -19.77
N PHE A 116 0.58 -0.70 -18.75
CA PHE A 116 0.69 -1.21 -17.39
C PHE A 116 0.67 -0.05 -16.40
N LEU A 117 0.01 -0.26 -15.26
CA LEU A 117 -0.03 0.67 -14.14
C LEU A 117 0.01 -0.13 -12.84
N SER A 118 0.95 0.23 -11.97
CA SER A 118 1.09 -0.29 -10.62
C SER A 118 1.45 0.86 -9.69
N GLY A 119 1.09 0.74 -8.42
CA GLY A 119 1.35 1.76 -7.43
C GLY A 119 0.56 1.53 -6.15
N THR A 120 0.87 2.32 -5.12
CA THR A 120 0.17 2.26 -3.84
C THR A 120 -0.27 3.64 -3.39
N VAL A 121 -1.44 3.71 -2.77
CA VAL A 121 -1.97 4.93 -2.16
C VAL A 121 -2.26 4.63 -0.70
N LEU A 122 -1.66 5.41 0.19
CA LEU A 122 -1.87 5.29 1.63
C LEU A 122 -2.82 6.41 2.09
N PRO A 123 -3.76 6.13 3.02
CA PRO A 123 -4.52 7.19 3.64
C PRO A 123 -3.55 8.16 4.35
N PRO A 124 -3.88 9.46 4.40
CA PRO A 124 -3.02 10.44 5.07
C PRO A 124 -2.73 9.99 6.51
N PRO A 125 -1.49 10.18 7.00
CA PRO A 125 -1.15 9.81 8.37
C PRO A 125 -2.07 10.56 9.33
N ALA A 126 -2.66 9.84 10.29
CA ALA A 126 -3.41 10.48 11.36
C ALA A 126 -2.51 11.53 12.02
N ARG A 127 -3.03 12.75 12.16
CA ARG A 127 -2.32 13.84 12.83
C ARG A 127 -1.86 13.32 14.20
N ARG A 128 -0.55 13.25 14.42
CA ARG A 128 -0.03 13.12 15.78
C ARG A 128 -0.44 14.41 16.47
N HIS A 129 -1.30 14.33 17.47
CA HIS A 129 -1.42 15.42 18.44
C HIS A 129 -0.03 15.57 19.07
N VAL A 130 0.74 16.55 18.58
CA VAL A 130 1.79 17.17 19.36
C VAL A 130 1.05 17.88 20.47
N ALA A 131 1.03 17.26 21.66
CA ALA A 131 0.72 17.99 22.87
C ALA A 131 1.84 19.01 23.03
N THR A 132 1.61 20.24 22.57
CA THR A 132 2.35 21.40 23.03
C THR A 132 2.00 21.52 24.50
N LEU A 133 2.89 21.07 25.39
CA LEU A 133 2.87 21.56 26.76
C LEU A 133 3.26 23.04 26.67
N GLU A 134 2.26 23.90 26.75
CA GLU A 134 2.47 25.28 27.20
C GLU A 134 3.09 25.22 28.60
N LYS A 135 4.14 26.00 28.80
CA LYS A 135 4.51 26.54 30.10
C LYS A 135 4.99 27.96 29.91
#